data_AF-A0A511NHJ7-F1
#
_entry.id   AF-A0A511NHJ7-F1
#
_cell.length_a   1.000
_cell.length_b   1.000
_cell.length_c   1.000
_cell.angle_alpha   90.00
_cell.angle_beta   90.00
_cell.angle_gamma   90.00
#
_symmetry.space_group_name_H-M   'P 1'
#
loop_
_entity.id
_entity.type
_entity.pdbx_description
1 polymer ?
#
loop_
_entity_poly.entity_id
_entity_poly.type
_entity_poly.pdbx_seq_one_letter_code
_entity_poly.pdbx_strand_id
1 'polypeptide(L)'
;MMIGVTKILKLNKVVIFSLFLSIIVTTIYLIVGIDKSKNPDEAFSQVLIVYVFTPILWSVILNYCLEKYQINKIVNYLNIFMTFGCISVFIAIWLFQTGQKKILELLIEDPNMTFSSKGIVEMKLFVYGSLIFFIPAFIQLEKIFNNKLYYYLGILLIFITAVVSGRSALLLSIFIGVIFYAMANFNSKVIKYIFLGIVLFLLANTILNYFGVNLFNILLEFNSKVLKGGDKERPLQTKALIEGINNNIFGAGHGVGVDYIRSVKFPWRYENVPFALIYRVSFFGFIIYSIPFIYSLKKYFSLTKKHPYDNYMIIGYISMLIATFTNPYLESFEFNIFYVLPFIYFIKRDKFFV
;
A
#
# COMPACT_ATOMS: atom_id res chain seq x y z
N MET A 1 -12.24 31.34 -10.79
CA MET A 1 -10.78 31.63 -10.78
C MET A 1 -10.06 30.49 -11.49
N MET A 2 -10.01 30.52 -12.83
CA MET A 2 -9.17 29.61 -13.61
C MET A 2 -7.73 30.01 -13.37
N ILE A 3 -7.04 29.29 -12.48
CA ILE A 3 -5.59 29.37 -12.38
C ILE A 3 -5.07 28.94 -13.74
N GLY A 4 -4.45 29.87 -14.47
CA GLY A 4 -3.94 29.62 -15.80
C GLY A 4 -3.09 28.35 -15.82
N VAL A 5 -3.39 27.47 -16.78
CA VAL A 5 -2.66 26.23 -17.06
C VAL A 5 -1.16 26.49 -17.24
N THR A 6 -0.77 27.70 -17.61
CA THR A 6 0.62 28.15 -17.76
C THR A 6 1.37 28.33 -16.42
N LYS A 7 0.67 28.51 -15.30
CA LYS A 7 1.22 28.44 -13.93
C LYS A 7 1.03 27.07 -13.30
N ILE A 8 0.54 26.07 -14.03
CA ILE A 8 0.60 24.67 -13.61
C ILE A 8 2.09 24.28 -13.59
N LEU A 9 2.68 24.56 -12.43
CA LEU A 9 3.67 23.77 -11.74
C LEU A 9 4.78 23.25 -12.64
N LYS A 10 5.89 24.00 -12.71
CA LYS A 10 7.15 23.44 -13.18
C LYS A 10 7.49 22.23 -12.30
N LEU A 11 7.13 21.04 -12.78
CA LEU A 11 7.53 19.79 -12.15
C LEU A 11 9.05 19.77 -12.06
N ASN A 12 9.56 19.21 -10.96
CA ASN A 12 11.00 19.07 -10.80
C ASN A 12 11.55 18.18 -11.93
N LYS A 13 12.73 18.53 -12.45
CA LYS A 13 13.40 17.79 -13.54
C LYS A 13 13.54 16.29 -13.23
N VAL A 14 13.78 15.93 -11.97
CA VAL A 14 13.89 14.53 -11.52
C VAL A 14 12.56 13.78 -11.68
N VAL A 15 11.43 14.44 -11.40
CA VAL A 15 10.09 13.86 -11.59
C VAL A 15 9.83 13.64 -13.08
N ILE A 16 10.07 14.66 -13.89
CA ILE A 16 9.88 14.60 -15.34
C ILE A 16 10.73 13.48 -15.94
N PHE A 17 12.01 13.39 -15.56
CA PHE A 17 12.92 12.37 -16.04
C PHE A 17 12.46 10.96 -15.65
N SER A 18 12.03 10.75 -14.41
CA SER A 18 11.50 9.46 -13.93
C SER A 18 10.24 9.03 -14.69
N LEU A 19 9.29 9.97 -14.89
CA LEU A 19 8.08 9.71 -15.67
C LEU A 19 8.40 9.41 -17.13
N PHE A 20 9.30 10.19 -17.75
CA PHE A 20 9.69 10.01 -19.14
C PHE A 20 10.32 8.63 -19.39
N LEU A 21 11.27 8.22 -18.54
CA LEU A 21 11.86 6.88 -18.62
C LEU A 21 10.81 5.78 -18.44
N SER A 22 9.92 5.94 -17.46
CA SER A 22 8.84 4.98 -17.22
C SER A 22 7.92 4.86 -18.43
N ILE A 23 7.57 5.97 -19.09
CA ILE A 23 6.74 5.97 -20.29
C ILE A 23 7.44 5.27 -21.45
N ILE A 24 8.75 5.53 -21.66
CA ILE A 24 9.53 4.84 -22.70
C ILE A 24 9.51 3.33 -22.47
N VAL A 25 9.84 2.88 -21.26
CA VAL A 25 9.81 1.45 -20.90
C VAL A 25 8.42 0.87 -21.12
N THR A 26 7.38 1.51 -20.61
CA THR A 26 5.99 1.06 -20.79
C THR A 26 5.64 0.92 -22.27
N THR A 27 6.01 1.90 -23.09
CA THR A 27 5.70 1.91 -24.53
C THR A 27 6.43 0.79 -25.27
N ILE A 28 7.73 0.61 -25.01
CA ILE A 28 8.52 -0.47 -25.61
C ILE A 28 7.90 -1.82 -25.25
N TYR A 29 7.60 -2.06 -23.97
CA TYR A 29 7.08 -3.35 -23.53
C TYR A 29 5.60 -3.57 -23.84
N LEU A 30 4.83 -2.52 -24.11
CA LEU A 30 3.52 -2.63 -24.73
C LEU A 30 3.65 -3.18 -26.16
N ILE A 31 4.55 -2.62 -26.96
CA ILE A 31 4.79 -3.09 -28.34
C ILE A 31 5.26 -4.55 -28.34
N VAL A 32 6.17 -4.92 -27.44
CA VAL A 32 6.65 -6.31 -27.32
C VAL A 32 5.53 -7.29 -26.90
N GLY A 33 4.57 -6.83 -26.12
CA GLY A 33 3.53 -7.67 -25.52
C GLY A 33 2.25 -7.77 -26.35
N ILE A 34 1.98 -6.84 -27.27
CA ILE A 34 0.67 -6.71 -27.93
C ILE A 34 0.29 -7.99 -28.70
N ASP A 35 1.23 -8.55 -29.46
CA ASP A 35 1.00 -9.75 -30.28
C ASP A 35 0.95 -11.05 -29.46
N LYS A 36 1.42 -10.99 -28.20
CA LYS A 36 1.49 -12.14 -27.28
C LYS A 36 0.36 -12.13 -26.24
N SER A 37 -0.36 -11.02 -26.12
CA SER A 37 -1.43 -10.87 -25.14
C SER A 37 -2.68 -11.61 -25.60
N LYS A 38 -3.34 -12.33 -24.69
CA LYS A 38 -4.63 -12.98 -24.97
C LYS A 38 -5.76 -11.95 -25.18
N ASN A 39 -5.68 -10.80 -24.51
CA ASN A 39 -6.67 -9.71 -24.59
C ASN A 39 -5.93 -8.37 -24.77
N PRO A 40 -5.43 -8.06 -25.98
CA PRO A 40 -4.53 -6.93 -26.22
C PRO A 40 -5.16 -5.57 -25.92
N ASP A 41 -6.44 -5.36 -26.25
CA ASP A 41 -7.12 -4.07 -26.04
C ASP A 41 -7.30 -3.73 -24.55
N GLU A 42 -7.70 -4.72 -23.75
CA GLU A 42 -7.88 -4.55 -22.31
C GLU A 42 -6.53 -4.39 -21.61
N ALA A 43 -5.51 -5.16 -22.02
CA ALA A 43 -4.15 -5.00 -21.54
C ALA A 43 -3.58 -3.61 -21.85
N PHE A 44 -3.72 -3.15 -23.09
CA PHE A 44 -3.27 -1.83 -23.54
C PHE A 44 -3.90 -0.71 -22.72
N SER A 45 -5.24 -0.74 -22.60
CA SER A 45 -6.00 0.26 -21.83
C SER A 45 -5.58 0.28 -20.36
N GLN A 46 -5.48 -0.90 -19.73
CA GLN A 46 -5.07 -0.99 -18.33
C GLN A 46 -3.65 -0.43 -18.15
N VAL A 47 -2.71 -0.82 -19.00
CA VAL A 47 -1.30 -0.46 -18.85
C VAL A 47 -1.10 1.04 -19.04
N LEU A 48 -1.78 1.66 -20.02
CA LEU A 48 -1.76 3.11 -20.17
C LEU A 48 -2.33 3.83 -18.95
N ILE A 49 -3.46 3.35 -18.41
CA ILE A 49 -4.05 3.97 -17.23
C ILE A 49 -3.10 3.85 -16.03
N VAL A 50 -2.60 2.66 -15.75
CA VAL A 50 -1.85 2.35 -14.52
C VAL A 50 -0.41 2.88 -14.55
N TYR A 51 0.30 2.73 -15.66
CA TYR A 51 1.74 3.02 -15.75
C TYR A 51 2.07 4.35 -16.43
N VAL A 52 1.11 5.00 -17.10
CA VAL A 52 1.33 6.30 -17.77
C VAL A 52 0.44 7.39 -17.18
N PHE A 53 -0.88 7.27 -17.33
CA PHE A 53 -1.80 8.34 -16.96
C PHE A 53 -1.81 8.60 -15.45
N THR A 54 -1.94 7.54 -14.66
CA THR A 54 -2.08 7.68 -13.20
C THR A 54 -0.83 8.25 -12.51
N PRO A 55 0.40 7.80 -12.83
CA PRO A 55 1.60 8.39 -12.24
C PRO A 55 1.78 9.86 -12.61
N ILE A 56 1.43 10.26 -13.85
CA ILE A 56 1.42 11.67 -14.27
C ILE A 56 0.40 12.46 -13.45
N LEU A 57 -0.85 11.98 -13.39
CA LEU A 57 -1.94 12.64 -12.68
C LEU A 57 -1.58 12.88 -11.21
N TRP A 58 -1.15 11.83 -10.50
CA TRP A 58 -0.75 11.96 -9.10
C TRP A 58 0.46 12.86 -8.93
N SER A 59 1.44 12.81 -9.84
CA SER A 59 2.61 13.69 -9.76
C SER A 59 2.20 15.16 -9.86
N VAL A 60 1.29 15.51 -10.77
CA VAL A 60 0.78 16.88 -10.92
C VAL A 60 -0.01 17.32 -9.68
N ILE A 61 -0.96 16.50 -9.24
CA ILE A 61 -1.81 16.79 -8.08
C ILE A 61 -0.96 16.96 -6.81
N LEU A 62 -0.08 16.01 -6.53
CA LEU A 62 0.73 16.02 -5.31
C LEU A 62 1.78 17.12 -5.34
N ASN A 63 2.34 17.42 -6.52
CA ASN A 63 3.25 18.55 -6.68
C ASN A 63 2.55 19.88 -6.34
N TYR A 64 1.30 20.06 -6.79
CA TYR A 64 0.47 21.22 -6.44
C TYR A 64 0.22 21.29 -4.94
N CYS A 65 -0.27 20.18 -4.37
CA CYS A 65 -0.64 20.13 -2.96
C CYS A 65 0.56 20.45 -2.07
N LEU A 66 1.73 19.89 -2.37
CA LEU A 66 2.96 20.11 -1.62
C LEU A 66 3.60 21.50 -1.84
N GLU A 67 3.17 22.28 -2.83
CA GLU A 67 3.55 23.70 -2.97
C GLU A 67 2.62 24.63 -2.22
N LYS A 68 1.33 24.31 -2.22
CA LYS A 68 0.31 25.19 -1.67
C LYS A 68 0.07 24.97 -0.18
N TYR A 69 0.25 23.74 0.29
CA TYR A 69 -0.07 23.34 1.65
C TYR A 69 1.16 22.86 2.40
N GLN A 70 1.21 23.20 3.69
CA GLN A 70 2.20 22.66 4.60
C GLN A 70 2.00 21.15 4.78
N ILE A 71 3.11 20.43 4.99
CA ILE A 71 3.11 18.98 5.15
C ILE A 71 2.21 18.49 6.30
N ASN A 72 2.13 19.24 7.41
CA ASN A 72 1.27 18.91 8.54
C ASN A 72 -0.21 18.82 8.14
N LYS A 73 -0.71 19.74 7.30
CA LYS A 73 -2.09 19.74 6.81
C LYS A 73 -2.36 18.52 5.94
N ILE A 74 -1.44 18.20 5.03
CA ILE A 74 -1.55 17.04 4.15
C ILE A 74 -1.61 15.75 4.99
N VAL A 75 -0.67 15.56 5.92
CA VAL A 75 -0.63 14.40 6.81
C VAL A 75 -1.89 14.31 7.69
N ASN A 76 -2.41 15.43 8.18
CA ASN A 76 -3.66 15.46 8.93
C ASN A 76 -4.86 14.99 8.08
N TYR A 77 -4.98 15.45 6.83
CA TYR A 77 -6.05 14.97 5.94
C TYR A 77 -5.90 13.48 5.63
N LEU A 78 -4.68 12.99 5.39
CA LEU A 78 -4.43 11.57 5.19
C LEU A 78 -4.82 10.72 6.41
N ASN A 79 -4.54 11.21 7.61
CA ASN A 79 -4.96 10.53 8.85
C ASN A 79 -6.49 10.57 9.06
N ILE A 80 -7.17 11.66 8.66
CA ILE A 80 -8.63 11.70 8.64
C ILE A 80 -9.19 10.64 7.67
N PHE A 81 -8.62 10.53 6.47
CA PHE A 81 -9.00 9.49 5.51
C PHE A 81 -8.72 8.08 6.03
N MET A 82 -7.61 7.87 6.75
CA MET A 82 -7.33 6.61 7.43
C MET A 82 -8.42 6.30 8.48
N THR A 83 -8.84 7.28 9.29
CA THR A 83 -9.93 7.08 10.25
C THR A 83 -11.26 6.74 9.56
N PHE A 84 -11.61 7.44 8.47
CA PHE A 84 -12.77 7.06 7.66
C PHE A 84 -12.63 5.67 7.05
N GLY A 85 -11.41 5.29 6.65
CA GLY A 85 -11.07 3.95 6.22
C GLY A 85 -11.38 2.91 7.30
N CYS A 86 -10.89 3.12 8.53
CA CYS A 86 -11.22 2.26 9.67
C CYS A 86 -12.74 2.17 9.90
N ILE A 87 -13.44 3.31 9.95
CA ILE A 87 -14.89 3.36 10.14
C ILE A 87 -15.63 2.57 9.04
N SER A 88 -15.20 2.69 7.78
CA SER A 88 -15.82 1.97 6.67
C SER A 88 -15.73 0.45 6.80
N VAL A 89 -14.68 -0.08 7.45
CA VAL A 89 -14.55 -1.51 7.73
C VAL A 89 -15.65 -1.96 8.69
N PHE A 90 -15.88 -1.20 9.76
CA PHE A 90 -16.94 -1.50 10.73
C PHE A 90 -18.33 -1.33 10.11
N ILE A 91 -18.55 -0.30 9.30
CA ILE A 91 -19.81 -0.11 8.56
C ILE A 91 -20.06 -1.31 7.63
N ALA A 92 -19.05 -1.76 6.90
CA ALA A 92 -19.20 -2.91 6.01
C ALA A 92 -19.56 -4.19 6.77
N ILE A 93 -18.91 -4.46 7.90
CA ILE A 93 -19.25 -5.62 8.74
C ILE A 93 -20.67 -5.52 9.28
N TRP A 94 -21.08 -4.34 9.74
CA TRP A 94 -22.44 -4.11 10.21
C TRP A 94 -23.48 -4.32 9.10
N LEU A 95 -23.23 -3.82 7.88
CA LEU A 95 -24.09 -4.05 6.71
C LEU A 95 -24.21 -5.55 6.38
N PHE A 96 -23.12 -6.31 6.50
CA PHE A 96 -23.16 -7.76 6.33
C PHE A 96 -24.01 -8.45 7.39
N GLN A 97 -23.78 -8.13 8.67
CA GLN A 97 -24.49 -8.76 9.79
C GLN A 97 -25.98 -8.43 9.80
N THR A 98 -26.37 -7.26 9.29
CA THR A 98 -27.78 -6.84 9.18
C THR A 98 -28.46 -7.29 7.89
N GLY A 99 -27.79 -8.06 7.03
CA GLY A 99 -28.34 -8.56 5.77
C GLY A 99 -28.45 -7.49 4.67
N GLN A 100 -27.86 -6.31 4.85
CA GLN A 100 -27.88 -5.19 3.90
C GLN A 100 -26.72 -5.24 2.88
N LYS A 101 -26.27 -6.45 2.52
CA LYS A 101 -25.15 -6.69 1.58
C LYS A 101 -25.30 -5.93 0.25
N LYS A 102 -26.54 -5.72 -0.23
CA LYS A 102 -26.82 -4.99 -1.47
C LYS A 102 -26.22 -3.57 -1.51
N ILE A 103 -26.11 -2.91 -0.36
CA ILE A 103 -25.47 -1.58 -0.29
C ILE A 103 -23.97 -1.69 -0.58
N LEU A 104 -23.32 -2.77 -0.12
CA LEU A 104 -21.90 -3.03 -0.41
C LEU A 104 -21.68 -3.45 -1.86
N GLU A 105 -22.63 -4.16 -2.47
CA GLU A 105 -22.58 -4.57 -3.88
C GLU A 105 -22.58 -3.38 -4.84
N LEU A 106 -23.08 -2.21 -4.41
CA LEU A 106 -22.96 -0.95 -5.18
C LEU A 106 -21.53 -0.43 -5.28
N LEU A 107 -20.66 -0.82 -4.34
CA LEU A 107 -19.30 -0.27 -4.19
C LEU A 107 -18.22 -1.32 -4.46
N ILE A 108 -18.54 -2.60 -4.26
CA ILE A 108 -17.59 -3.71 -4.26
C ILE A 108 -18.20 -4.85 -5.07
N GLU A 109 -17.44 -5.34 -6.04
CA GLU A 109 -17.80 -6.52 -6.82
C GLU A 109 -17.71 -7.76 -5.92
N ASP A 110 -18.81 -8.51 -5.81
CA ASP A 110 -18.96 -9.72 -4.99
C ASP A 110 -18.40 -9.61 -3.56
N PRO A 111 -18.98 -8.72 -2.71
CA PRO A 111 -18.50 -8.59 -1.35
C PRO A 111 -18.85 -9.89 -0.62
N ASN A 112 -17.87 -10.51 0.01
CA ASN A 112 -18.05 -11.72 0.81
C ASN A 112 -17.44 -11.52 2.20
N MET A 113 -18.13 -12.03 3.22
CA MET A 113 -17.69 -12.07 4.60
C MET A 113 -17.88 -13.48 5.15
N THR A 114 -16.81 -14.07 5.68
CA THR A 114 -16.88 -15.34 6.41
C THR A 114 -16.65 -15.07 7.89
N PHE A 115 -17.54 -15.59 8.73
CA PHE A 115 -17.34 -15.65 10.18
C PHE A 115 -17.11 -17.11 10.57
N SER A 116 -15.90 -17.45 10.99
CA SER A 116 -15.59 -18.82 11.39
C SER A 116 -16.14 -19.10 12.80
N SER A 117 -16.47 -20.37 13.07
CA SER A 117 -16.83 -20.84 14.42
C SER A 117 -15.74 -20.62 15.47
N LYS A 118 -14.52 -20.28 15.03
CA LYS A 118 -13.37 -19.94 15.90
C LYS A 118 -13.28 -18.44 16.19
N GLY A 119 -14.25 -17.64 15.76
CA GLY A 119 -14.30 -16.19 15.98
C GLY A 119 -13.36 -15.40 15.07
N ILE A 120 -13.18 -15.85 13.82
CA ILE A 120 -12.35 -15.16 12.82
C ILE A 120 -13.26 -14.55 11.75
N VAL A 121 -13.06 -13.27 11.47
CA VAL A 121 -13.75 -12.52 10.41
C VAL A 121 -12.80 -12.40 9.23
N GLU A 122 -13.23 -12.74 8.01
CA GLU A 122 -12.50 -12.41 6.78
C GLU A 122 -13.42 -11.70 5.78
N MET A 123 -12.97 -10.55 5.25
CA MET A 123 -13.72 -9.77 4.26
C MET A 123 -12.80 -9.17 3.19
N LYS A 124 -13.33 -8.86 2.01
CA LYS A 124 -12.60 -8.14 0.95
C LYS A 124 -13.14 -6.71 0.78
N LEU A 125 -12.28 -5.69 1.01
CA LEU A 125 -12.57 -4.27 0.79
C LEU A 125 -11.38 -3.57 0.11
N PHE A 126 -11.64 -2.58 -0.74
CA PHE A 126 -10.59 -1.75 -1.36
C PHE A 126 -9.82 -0.90 -0.35
N VAL A 127 -10.49 -0.43 0.71
CA VAL A 127 -9.91 0.42 1.76
C VAL A 127 -8.70 -0.25 2.42
N TYR A 128 -8.65 -1.58 2.47
CA TYR A 128 -7.51 -2.29 3.06
C TYR A 128 -6.18 -1.96 2.40
N GLY A 129 -6.14 -1.77 1.08
CA GLY A 129 -4.89 -1.42 0.40
C GLY A 129 -4.34 -0.08 0.89
N SER A 130 -5.22 0.91 1.12
CA SER A 130 -4.81 2.23 1.61
C SER A 130 -4.34 2.20 3.07
N LEU A 131 -5.00 1.40 3.91
CA LEU A 131 -4.65 1.26 5.32
C LEU A 131 -3.28 0.61 5.52
N ILE A 132 -2.83 -0.26 4.60
CA ILE A 132 -1.47 -0.85 4.67
C ILE A 132 -0.37 0.21 4.62
N PHE A 133 -0.59 1.33 3.93
CA PHE A 133 0.30 2.48 4.00
C PHE A 133 0.10 3.28 5.29
N PHE A 134 -1.15 3.65 5.59
CA PHE A 134 -1.43 4.61 6.66
C PHE A 134 -1.15 4.09 8.07
N ILE A 135 -1.43 2.82 8.35
CA ILE A 135 -1.23 2.21 9.66
C ILE A 135 0.22 2.35 10.15
N PRO A 136 1.23 1.83 9.42
CA PRO A 136 2.62 1.94 9.85
C PRO A 136 3.15 3.38 9.82
N ALA A 137 2.62 4.21 8.92
CA ALA A 137 2.95 5.64 8.85
C ALA A 137 2.45 6.38 10.10
N PHE A 138 1.19 6.17 10.50
CA PHE A 138 0.56 6.83 11.64
C PHE A 138 1.30 6.56 12.96
N ILE A 139 1.80 5.34 13.15
CA ILE A 139 2.62 4.96 14.32
C ILE A 139 3.86 5.88 14.47
N GLN A 140 4.38 6.46 13.38
CA GLN A 140 5.55 7.34 13.44
C GLN A 140 5.25 8.75 13.96
N LEU A 141 3.97 9.09 14.16
CA LEU A 141 3.54 10.45 14.49
C LEU A 141 3.44 10.74 15.99
N GLU A 142 3.84 9.83 16.88
CA GLU A 142 3.68 10.01 18.33
C GLU A 142 4.12 11.41 18.79
N LYS A 143 5.29 11.89 18.35
CA LYS A 143 5.86 13.20 18.71
C LYS A 143 5.09 14.42 18.18
N ILE A 144 4.26 14.25 17.16
CA ILE A 144 3.45 15.31 16.53
C ILE A 144 2.15 15.54 17.31
N PHE A 145 1.61 14.51 17.95
CA PHE A 145 0.36 14.61 18.70
C PHE A 145 0.57 15.33 20.04
N ASN A 146 -0.07 16.51 20.17
CA ASN A 146 -0.13 17.26 21.43
C ASN A 146 -0.86 16.45 22.52
N ASN A 147 -2.02 15.90 22.18
CA ASN A 147 -2.78 15.03 23.08
C ASN A 147 -2.50 13.56 22.77
N LYS A 148 -1.77 12.90 23.69
CA LYS A 148 -1.37 11.50 23.56
C LYS A 148 -2.55 10.53 23.62
N LEU A 149 -3.66 10.90 24.25
CA LEU A 149 -4.86 10.06 24.29
C LEU A 149 -5.40 9.81 22.89
N TYR A 150 -5.54 10.86 22.06
CA TYR A 150 -6.03 10.70 20.68
C TYR A 150 -5.09 9.86 19.82
N TYR A 151 -3.77 9.97 20.04
CA TYR A 151 -2.81 9.11 19.38
C TYR A 151 -3.04 7.64 19.74
N TYR A 152 -3.13 7.30 21.03
CA TYR A 152 -3.34 5.91 21.46
C TYR A 152 -4.72 5.35 21.09
N LEU A 153 -5.77 6.18 21.11
CA LEU A 153 -7.09 5.81 20.59
C LEU A 153 -7.02 5.50 19.08
N GLY A 154 -6.25 6.29 18.32
CA GLY A 154 -5.98 6.01 16.91
C GLY A 154 -5.27 4.67 16.70
N ILE A 155 -4.22 4.38 17.49
CA ILE A 155 -3.52 3.09 17.46
C ILE A 155 -4.46 1.92 17.79
N LEU A 156 -5.30 2.09 18.82
CA LEU A 156 -6.28 1.07 19.21
C LEU A 156 -7.29 0.82 18.08
N LEU A 157 -7.85 1.88 17.48
CA LEU A 157 -8.77 1.79 16.35
C LEU A 157 -8.14 1.04 15.17
N ILE A 158 -6.91 1.41 14.81
CA ILE A 158 -6.12 0.77 13.76
C ILE A 158 -5.92 -0.73 14.04
N PHE A 159 -5.52 -1.07 15.28
CA PHE A 159 -5.26 -2.44 15.66
C PHE A 159 -6.53 -3.31 15.58
N ILE A 160 -7.63 -2.83 16.15
CA ILE A 160 -8.93 -3.51 16.09
C ILE A 160 -9.36 -3.66 14.63
N THR A 161 -9.24 -2.61 13.82
CA THR A 161 -9.57 -2.65 12.38
C THR A 161 -8.76 -3.74 11.66
N ALA A 162 -7.46 -3.83 11.92
CA ALA A 162 -6.60 -4.81 11.28
C ALA A 162 -6.96 -6.25 11.66
N VAL A 163 -7.23 -6.48 12.94
CA VAL A 163 -7.66 -7.80 13.44
C VAL A 163 -9.00 -8.21 12.84
N VAL A 164 -9.99 -7.31 12.92
CA VAL A 164 -11.36 -7.55 12.48
C VAL A 164 -11.45 -7.69 10.95
N SER A 165 -10.52 -7.10 10.20
CA SER A 165 -10.48 -7.27 8.74
C SER A 165 -10.19 -8.70 8.27
N GLY A 166 -9.54 -9.52 9.11
CA GLY A 166 -8.99 -10.83 8.73
C GLY A 166 -7.81 -10.78 7.76
N ARG A 167 -7.28 -9.59 7.44
CA ARG A 167 -6.23 -9.42 6.44
C ARG A 167 -4.85 -9.52 7.05
N SER A 168 -4.15 -10.61 6.76
CA SER A 168 -2.78 -10.84 7.22
C SER A 168 -1.81 -9.74 6.80
N ALA A 169 -1.93 -9.18 5.58
CA ALA A 169 -1.09 -8.06 5.13
C ALA A 169 -1.29 -6.80 6.00
N LEU A 170 -2.51 -6.57 6.50
CA LEU A 170 -2.81 -5.42 7.34
C LEU A 170 -2.24 -5.60 8.76
N LEU A 171 -2.35 -6.81 9.32
CA LEU A 171 -1.67 -7.17 10.57
C LEU A 171 -0.15 -7.05 10.44
N LEU A 172 0.44 -7.54 9.35
CA LEU A 172 1.87 -7.40 9.05
C LEU A 172 2.29 -5.93 9.02
N SER A 173 1.47 -5.04 8.43
CA SER A 173 1.74 -3.61 8.38
C SER A 173 1.85 -2.96 9.77
N ILE A 174 1.09 -3.43 10.77
CA ILE A 174 1.21 -2.99 12.16
C ILE A 174 2.58 -3.36 12.71
N PHE A 175 3.00 -4.62 12.56
CA PHE A 175 4.29 -5.09 13.05
C PHE A 175 5.44 -4.31 12.41
N ILE A 176 5.38 -4.05 11.10
CA ILE A 176 6.34 -3.20 10.40
C ILE A 176 6.40 -1.81 11.05
N GLY A 177 5.26 -1.16 11.25
CA GLY A 177 5.19 0.16 11.87
C GLY A 177 5.80 0.20 13.27
N VAL A 178 5.50 -0.80 14.11
CA VAL A 178 6.05 -0.92 15.48
C VAL A 178 7.56 -1.15 15.46
N ILE A 179 8.07 -2.04 14.60
CA ILE A 179 9.51 -2.32 14.49
C ILE A 179 10.27 -1.05 14.10
N PHE A 180 9.83 -0.35 13.06
CA PHE A 180 10.50 0.87 12.62
C PHE A 180 10.37 2.01 13.64
N TYR A 181 9.24 2.09 14.35
CA TYR A 181 9.08 3.04 15.45
C TYR A 181 10.07 2.78 16.58
N ALA A 182 10.25 1.50 16.96
CA ALA A 182 11.20 1.09 17.99
C ALA A 182 12.64 1.38 17.55
N MET A 183 13.01 1.09 16.30
CA MET A 183 14.33 1.42 15.75
C MET A 183 14.59 2.92 15.75
N ALA A 184 13.59 3.74 15.40
CA ALA A 184 13.72 5.20 15.36
C ALA A 184 13.78 5.85 16.75
N ASN A 185 13.35 5.15 17.80
CA ASN A 185 13.28 5.67 19.17
C ASN A 185 13.99 4.77 20.18
N PHE A 186 14.97 3.99 19.74
CA PHE A 186 15.69 3.01 20.55
C PHE A 186 16.42 3.72 21.70
N ASN A 187 15.84 3.66 22.90
CA ASN A 187 16.31 4.28 24.14
C ASN A 187 15.68 3.55 25.34
N SER A 188 16.09 3.87 26.57
CA SER A 188 15.60 3.28 27.85
C SER A 188 14.07 3.30 28.07
N LYS A 189 13.29 3.89 27.15
CA LYS A 189 11.83 3.92 27.13
C LYS A 189 11.18 2.68 26.48
N VAL A 190 11.96 1.70 26.01
CA VAL A 190 11.43 0.45 25.42
C VAL A 190 10.46 -0.25 26.36
N ILE A 191 10.77 -0.34 27.67
CA ILE A 191 9.90 -0.96 28.68
C ILE A 191 8.53 -0.27 28.73
N LYS A 192 8.50 1.08 28.68
CA LYS A 192 7.24 1.85 28.65
C LYS A 192 6.38 1.48 27.44
N TYR A 193 6.98 1.34 26.27
CA TYR A 193 6.24 1.00 25.05
C TYR A 193 5.77 -0.46 25.03
N ILE A 194 6.54 -1.38 25.60
CA ILE A 194 6.11 -2.77 25.81
C ILE A 194 4.88 -2.80 26.73
N PHE A 195 4.96 -2.13 27.89
CA PHE A 195 3.86 -2.07 28.84
C PHE A 195 2.59 -1.48 28.20
N LEU A 196 2.73 -0.34 27.51
CA LEU A 196 1.62 0.27 26.79
C LEU A 196 1.04 -0.65 25.71
N GLY A 197 1.89 -1.37 24.97
CA GLY A 197 1.46 -2.36 23.97
C GLY A 197 0.63 -3.47 24.59
N ILE A 198 1.04 -3.98 25.77
CA ILE A 198 0.27 -4.97 26.53
C ILE A 198 -1.10 -4.41 26.94
N VAL A 199 -1.15 -3.18 27.47
CA VAL A 199 -2.41 -2.54 27.87
C VAL A 199 -3.36 -2.40 26.67
N LEU A 200 -2.86 -1.90 25.53
CA LEU A 200 -3.67 -1.77 24.31
C LEU A 200 -4.13 -3.13 23.77
N PHE A 201 -3.28 -4.15 23.85
CA PHE A 201 -3.61 -5.52 23.47
C PHE A 201 -4.73 -6.09 24.35
N LEU A 202 -4.64 -5.94 25.67
CA LEU A 202 -5.67 -6.39 26.61
C LEU A 202 -6.99 -5.67 26.37
N LEU A 203 -6.97 -4.35 26.18
CA LEU A 203 -8.16 -3.57 25.84
C LEU A 203 -8.79 -4.05 24.53
N ALA A 204 -7.99 -4.25 23.48
CA ALA A 204 -8.47 -4.77 22.22
C ALA A 204 -9.07 -6.17 22.38
N ASN A 205 -8.42 -7.07 23.13
CA ASN A 205 -8.92 -8.41 23.41
C ASN A 205 -10.28 -8.37 24.13
N THR A 206 -10.45 -7.50 25.14
CA THR A 206 -11.73 -7.34 25.84
C THR A 206 -12.83 -6.83 24.90
N ILE A 207 -12.54 -5.82 24.08
CA ILE A 207 -13.49 -5.29 23.10
C ILE A 207 -13.88 -6.38 22.09
N LEU A 208 -12.89 -7.10 21.53
CA LEU A 208 -13.12 -8.11 20.50
C LEU A 208 -13.88 -9.32 21.03
N ASN A 209 -13.57 -9.79 22.24
CA ASN A 209 -14.29 -10.91 22.85
C ASN A 209 -15.76 -10.58 23.11
N TYR A 210 -16.10 -9.32 23.39
CA TYR A 210 -17.51 -8.89 23.48
C TYR A 210 -18.28 -9.12 22.17
N PHE A 211 -17.60 -9.02 21.02
CA PHE A 211 -18.16 -9.30 19.70
C PHE A 211 -17.94 -10.76 19.23
N GLY A 212 -17.50 -11.66 20.12
CA GLY A 212 -17.21 -13.06 19.78
C GLY A 212 -15.97 -13.27 18.91
N VAL A 213 -15.10 -12.26 18.78
CA VAL A 213 -13.86 -12.33 18.01
C VAL A 213 -12.71 -12.74 18.92
N ASN A 214 -12.06 -13.87 18.61
CA ASN A 214 -10.96 -14.39 19.43
C ASN A 214 -9.60 -13.94 18.87
N LEU A 215 -8.96 -12.98 19.56
CA LEU A 215 -7.70 -12.38 19.13
C LEU A 215 -6.55 -13.40 19.06
N PHE A 216 -6.48 -14.35 19.99
CA PHE A 216 -5.42 -15.37 20.00
C PHE A 216 -5.52 -16.30 18.79
N ASN A 217 -6.73 -16.73 18.42
CA ASN A 217 -6.96 -17.57 17.24
C ASN A 217 -6.52 -16.85 15.96
N ILE A 218 -6.84 -15.56 15.82
CA ILE A 218 -6.44 -14.74 14.67
C ILE A 218 -4.91 -14.65 14.56
N LEU A 219 -4.21 -14.45 15.69
CA LEU A 219 -2.75 -14.38 15.70
C LEU A 219 -2.08 -15.72 15.39
N LEU A 220 -2.63 -16.84 15.89
CA LEU A 220 -2.15 -18.18 15.56
C LEU A 220 -2.32 -18.47 14.07
N GLU A 221 -3.48 -18.13 13.50
CA GLU A 221 -3.72 -18.30 12.06
C GLU A 221 -2.78 -17.42 11.24
N PHE A 222 -2.63 -16.15 11.61
CA PHE A 222 -1.69 -15.23 10.99
C PHE A 222 -0.27 -15.80 10.98
N ASN A 223 0.23 -16.28 12.13
CA ASN A 223 1.55 -16.90 12.22
C ASN A 223 1.67 -18.11 11.28
N SER A 224 0.63 -18.96 11.23
CA SER A 224 0.61 -20.11 10.32
C SER A 224 0.64 -19.71 8.83
N LYS A 225 -0.07 -18.63 8.45
CA LYS A 225 -0.08 -18.09 7.08
C LYS A 225 1.27 -17.49 6.71
N VAL A 226 1.93 -16.78 7.63
CA VAL A 226 3.28 -16.23 7.45
C VAL A 226 4.30 -17.34 7.24
N LEU A 227 4.30 -18.37 8.10
CA LEU A 227 5.23 -19.50 8.01
C LEU A 227 5.08 -20.31 6.70
N LYS A 228 3.86 -20.37 6.14
CA LYS A 228 3.58 -21.07 4.87
C LYS A 228 3.89 -20.22 3.63
N GLY A 229 4.26 -18.95 3.79
CA GLY A 229 4.45 -18.02 2.66
C GLY A 229 3.13 -17.55 2.02
N GLY A 230 2.01 -17.68 2.73
CA GLY A 230 0.66 -17.39 2.25
C GLY A 230 -0.12 -18.62 1.80
N ASP A 231 -1.12 -18.38 0.96
CA ASP A 231 -1.98 -19.44 0.42
C ASP A 231 -1.24 -20.25 -0.66
N LYS A 232 -1.60 -21.53 -0.84
CA LYS A 232 -0.93 -22.48 -1.75
C LYS A 232 -0.74 -21.96 -3.18
N GLU A 233 -1.66 -21.12 -3.64
CA GLU A 233 -1.66 -20.51 -4.97
C GLU A 233 -0.50 -19.53 -5.20
N ARG A 234 -0.03 -18.83 -4.16
CA ARG A 234 0.98 -17.77 -4.31
C ARG A 234 2.38 -18.33 -4.59
N PRO A 235 2.87 -19.38 -3.90
CA PRO A 235 4.12 -20.03 -4.27
C PRO A 235 4.12 -20.58 -5.70
N LEU A 236 3.00 -21.19 -6.14
CA LEU A 236 2.86 -21.72 -7.50
C LEU A 236 2.92 -20.60 -8.56
N GLN A 237 2.18 -19.52 -8.34
CA GLN A 237 2.23 -18.34 -9.20
C GLN A 237 3.64 -17.72 -9.26
N THR A 238 4.33 -17.63 -8.11
CA THR A 238 5.69 -17.10 -8.05
C THR A 238 6.67 -17.99 -8.81
N LYS A 239 6.52 -19.32 -8.72
CA LYS A 239 7.33 -20.26 -9.50
C LYS A 239 7.12 -20.08 -11.00
N ALA A 240 5.87 -19.98 -11.46
CA ALA A 240 5.54 -19.75 -12.86
C ALA A 240 6.12 -18.40 -13.38
N LEU A 241 6.12 -17.36 -12.54
CA LEU A 241 6.76 -16.09 -12.85
C LEU A 241 8.27 -16.22 -13.00
N ILE A 242 8.94 -16.96 -12.12
CA ILE A 242 10.40 -17.20 -12.19
C ILE A 242 10.76 -17.97 -13.47
N GLU A 243 10.00 -19.01 -13.79
CA GLU A 243 10.18 -19.77 -15.05
C GLU A 243 9.96 -18.86 -16.27
N GLY A 244 8.92 -18.03 -16.24
CA GLY A 244 8.64 -17.02 -17.26
C GLY A 244 9.79 -16.01 -17.44
N ILE A 245 10.39 -15.54 -16.34
CA ILE A 245 11.55 -14.63 -16.35
C ILE A 245 12.76 -15.32 -16.98
N ASN A 246 13.04 -16.57 -16.61
CA ASN A 246 14.17 -17.33 -17.16
C ASN A 246 14.03 -17.55 -18.67
N ASN A 247 12.81 -17.76 -19.16
CA ASN A 247 12.51 -17.92 -20.58
C ASN A 247 12.44 -16.58 -21.34
N ASN A 248 12.27 -15.46 -20.64
CA ASN A 248 12.10 -14.13 -21.23
C ASN A 248 12.98 -13.11 -20.49
N ILE A 249 14.29 -13.31 -20.47
CA ILE A 249 15.24 -12.44 -19.75
C ILE A 249 15.17 -10.96 -20.17
N PHE A 250 14.78 -10.69 -21.41
CA PHE A 250 14.58 -9.34 -21.95
C PHE A 250 13.18 -8.79 -21.72
N GLY A 251 12.31 -9.50 -20.99
CA GLY A 251 10.93 -9.15 -20.72
C GLY A 251 9.97 -9.72 -21.77
N ALA A 252 8.85 -10.27 -21.30
CA ALA A 252 7.82 -10.87 -22.16
C ALA A 252 6.90 -9.83 -22.82
N GLY A 253 6.84 -8.62 -22.26
CA GLY A 253 5.90 -7.57 -22.66
C GLY A 253 4.75 -7.38 -21.67
N HIS A 254 4.16 -6.19 -21.69
CA HIS A 254 2.95 -5.88 -20.93
C HIS A 254 1.74 -6.63 -21.50
N GLY A 255 0.81 -7.04 -20.64
CA GLY A 255 -0.38 -7.78 -21.07
C GLY A 255 -0.16 -9.27 -21.35
N VAL A 256 1.07 -9.77 -21.22
CA VAL A 256 1.41 -11.18 -21.40
C VAL A 256 1.32 -11.90 -20.06
N GLY A 257 0.72 -13.09 -20.05
CA GLY A 257 0.63 -13.94 -18.87
C GLY A 257 1.55 -15.15 -18.93
N VAL A 258 1.92 -15.69 -17.76
CA VAL A 258 2.59 -16.98 -17.58
C VAL A 258 1.58 -18.13 -17.53
N ASP A 259 2.09 -19.37 -17.55
CA ASP A 259 1.32 -20.62 -17.49
C ASP A 259 0.72 -20.92 -16.11
N TYR A 260 0.15 -19.90 -15.49
CA TYR A 260 -0.66 -19.96 -14.28
C TYR A 260 -1.72 -18.85 -14.36
N ILE A 261 -2.97 -19.23 -14.64
CA ILE A 261 -4.08 -18.29 -14.83
C ILE A 261 -4.90 -18.20 -13.54
N ARG A 262 -4.89 -17.02 -12.92
CA ARG A 262 -5.69 -16.73 -11.72
C ARG A 262 -6.98 -15.99 -12.02
N SER A 263 -6.96 -15.15 -13.05
CA SER A 263 -8.11 -14.43 -13.55
C SER A 263 -8.19 -14.67 -15.05
N VAL A 264 -9.30 -15.23 -15.51
CA VAL A 264 -9.53 -15.44 -16.95
C VAL A 264 -9.63 -14.09 -17.67
N LYS A 265 -10.22 -13.08 -17.01
CA LYS A 265 -10.34 -11.72 -17.52
C LYS A 265 -8.99 -11.01 -17.61
N PHE A 266 -8.18 -11.11 -16.55
CA PHE A 266 -6.87 -10.45 -16.46
C PHE A 266 -5.73 -11.47 -16.23
N PRO A 267 -5.37 -12.29 -17.23
CA PRO A 267 -4.42 -13.39 -17.05
C PRO A 267 -3.00 -12.91 -16.70
N TRP A 268 -2.67 -11.65 -17.00
CA TRP A 268 -1.38 -11.03 -16.68
C TRP A 268 -1.32 -10.39 -15.28
N ARG A 269 -2.41 -10.34 -14.50
CA ARG A 269 -2.40 -9.75 -13.15
C ARG A 269 -1.98 -10.78 -12.09
N TYR A 270 -0.94 -10.43 -11.33
CA TYR A 270 -0.33 -11.34 -10.34
C TYR A 270 -0.23 -10.68 -8.97
N GLU A 271 -0.26 -11.49 -7.90
CA GLU A 271 -0.11 -10.97 -6.53
C GLU A 271 1.31 -10.49 -6.25
N ASN A 272 2.30 -11.14 -6.84
CA ASN A 272 3.70 -10.81 -6.64
C ASN A 272 4.15 -9.80 -7.71
N VAL A 273 3.83 -8.52 -7.49
CA VAL A 273 4.06 -7.43 -8.46
C VAL A 273 5.54 -7.28 -8.85
N PRO A 274 6.52 -7.36 -7.93
CA PRO A 274 7.93 -7.24 -8.32
C PRO A 274 8.35 -8.28 -9.36
N PHE A 275 8.00 -9.56 -9.16
CA PHE A 275 8.29 -10.62 -10.12
C PHE A 275 7.48 -10.45 -11.42
N ALA A 276 6.23 -10.01 -11.32
CA ALA A 276 5.41 -9.70 -12.49
C ALA A 276 6.03 -8.58 -13.34
N LEU A 277 6.55 -7.53 -12.71
CA LEU A 277 7.23 -6.44 -13.40
C LEU A 277 8.52 -6.92 -14.06
N ILE A 278 9.35 -7.68 -13.36
CA ILE A 278 10.59 -8.24 -13.95
C ILE A 278 10.24 -9.13 -15.15
N TYR A 279 9.20 -9.96 -15.04
CA TYR A 279 8.73 -10.78 -16.15
C TYR A 279 8.30 -9.94 -17.36
N ARG A 280 7.52 -8.88 -17.14
CA ARG A 280 6.98 -8.06 -18.25
C ARG A 280 8.04 -7.16 -18.87
N VAL A 281 8.85 -6.48 -18.06
CA VAL A 281 9.74 -5.38 -18.50
C VAL A 281 11.23 -5.64 -18.27
N SER A 282 11.63 -6.87 -17.98
CA SER A 282 12.99 -7.27 -17.57
C SER A 282 13.49 -6.61 -16.27
N PHE A 283 14.69 -6.99 -15.85
CA PHE A 283 15.40 -6.29 -14.77
C PHE A 283 15.66 -4.81 -15.10
N PHE A 284 15.89 -4.47 -16.37
CA PHE A 284 16.17 -3.09 -16.77
C PHE A 284 14.95 -2.19 -16.58
N GLY A 285 13.79 -2.60 -17.09
CA GLY A 285 12.54 -1.87 -16.89
C GLY A 285 12.11 -1.83 -15.42
N PHE A 286 12.35 -2.91 -14.68
CA PHE A 286 12.11 -2.96 -13.24
C PHE A 286 12.93 -1.91 -12.47
N ILE A 287 14.21 -1.74 -12.80
CA ILE A 287 15.07 -0.70 -12.21
C ILE A 287 14.52 0.69 -12.52
N ILE A 288 14.06 0.94 -13.75
CA ILE A 288 13.47 2.21 -14.16
C ILE A 288 12.20 2.52 -13.35
N TYR A 289 11.27 1.57 -13.27
CA TYR A 289 10.05 1.74 -12.43
C TYR A 289 10.38 1.87 -10.94
N SER A 290 11.54 1.37 -10.51
CA SER A 290 12.02 1.49 -9.13
C SER A 290 12.67 2.84 -8.81
N ILE A 291 12.90 3.74 -9.78
CA ILE A 291 13.56 5.04 -9.55
C ILE A 291 12.90 5.87 -8.44
N PRO A 292 11.55 6.06 -8.40
CA PRO A 292 10.90 6.79 -7.31
C PRO A 292 11.21 6.19 -5.93
N PHE A 293 11.33 4.86 -5.87
CA PHE A 293 11.61 4.10 -4.65
C PHE A 293 13.04 4.28 -4.18
N ILE A 294 13.99 4.07 -5.08
CA ILE A 294 15.41 4.22 -4.81
C ILE A 294 15.71 5.67 -4.42
N TYR A 295 15.12 6.66 -5.10
CA TYR A 295 15.31 8.07 -4.79
C TYR A 295 14.80 8.41 -3.38
N SER A 296 13.57 8.01 -3.05
CA SER A 296 12.96 8.30 -1.74
C SER A 296 13.77 7.73 -0.59
N LEU A 297 14.20 6.46 -0.72
CA LEU A 297 15.05 5.80 0.27
C LEU A 297 16.41 6.49 0.39
N LYS A 298 17.08 6.76 -0.73
CA LYS A 298 18.39 7.45 -0.75
C LYS A 298 18.29 8.81 -0.08
N LYS A 299 17.27 9.61 -0.40
CA LYS A 299 17.08 10.93 0.21
C LYS A 299 16.83 10.80 1.71
N TYR A 300 15.94 9.89 2.15
CA TYR A 300 15.67 9.65 3.56
C TYR A 300 16.93 9.28 4.36
N PHE A 301 17.76 8.37 3.84
CA PHE A 301 19.00 7.96 4.50
C PHE A 301 20.09 9.04 4.47
N SER A 302 20.05 9.95 3.50
CA SER A 302 20.97 11.11 3.45
C SER A 302 20.62 12.23 4.44
N LEU A 303 19.43 12.20 5.05
CA LEU A 303 19.02 13.25 6.00
C LEU A 303 19.79 13.13 7.32
N THR A 304 20.47 14.22 7.71
CA THR A 304 21.17 14.33 9.00
C THR A 304 20.20 14.48 10.17
N LYS A 305 19.07 15.17 9.96
CA LYS A 305 17.99 15.33 10.94
C LYS A 305 16.67 14.89 10.33
N LYS A 306 16.07 13.84 10.88
CA LYS A 306 14.79 13.28 10.44
C LYS A 306 13.65 13.89 11.24
N HIS A 307 12.67 14.44 10.52
CA HIS A 307 11.41 14.91 11.08
C HIS A 307 10.42 13.73 11.19
N PRO A 308 9.49 13.69 12.15
CA PRO A 308 8.48 12.62 12.21
C PRO A 308 7.68 12.40 10.91
N TYR A 309 7.47 13.46 10.12
CA TYR A 309 6.85 13.35 8.79
C TYR A 309 7.73 12.63 7.75
N ASP A 310 9.06 12.62 7.91
CA ASP A 310 9.96 11.79 7.09
C ASP A 310 9.73 10.32 7.37
N ASN A 311 9.62 9.98 8.65
CA ASN A 311 9.33 8.62 9.10
C ASN A 311 7.92 8.20 8.63
N TYR A 312 6.92 9.08 8.76
CA TYR A 312 5.57 8.83 8.24
C TYR A 312 5.60 8.42 6.76
N MET A 313 6.26 9.22 5.92
CA MET A 313 6.32 8.98 4.48
C MET A 313 7.06 7.70 4.15
N ILE A 314 8.27 7.49 4.71
CA ILE A 314 9.10 6.35 4.31
C ILE A 314 8.61 5.02 4.91
N ILE A 315 8.04 5.02 6.11
CA ILE A 315 7.57 3.79 6.76
C ILE A 315 6.25 3.31 6.13
N GLY A 316 5.35 4.24 5.79
CA GLY A 316 4.19 3.91 4.93
C GLY A 316 4.63 3.34 3.58
N TYR A 317 5.65 3.96 2.96
CA TYR A 317 6.21 3.53 1.68
C TYR A 317 6.78 2.11 1.71
N ILE A 318 7.59 1.80 2.72
CA ILE A 318 8.19 0.47 2.91
C ILE A 318 7.11 -0.58 3.15
N SER A 319 6.10 -0.27 3.95
CA SER A 319 4.98 -1.19 4.17
C SER A 319 4.22 -1.50 2.88
N MET A 320 3.90 -0.46 2.09
CA MET A 320 3.24 -0.64 0.80
C MET A 320 4.12 -1.49 -0.14
N LEU A 321 5.43 -1.24 -0.20
CA LEU A 321 6.39 -2.05 -0.96
C LEU A 321 6.33 -3.53 -0.57
N ILE A 322 6.38 -3.84 0.73
CA ILE A 322 6.28 -5.23 1.22
C ILE A 322 4.94 -5.85 0.82
N ALA A 323 3.86 -5.07 0.87
CA ALA A 323 2.53 -5.54 0.51
C ALA A 323 2.39 -5.92 -0.97
N THR A 324 3.20 -5.34 -1.86
CA THR A 324 3.23 -5.67 -3.29
C THR A 324 3.67 -7.09 -3.62
N PHE A 325 4.27 -7.81 -2.65
CA PHE A 325 4.57 -9.24 -2.77
C PHE A 325 3.34 -10.13 -2.49
N THR A 326 2.25 -9.54 -2.00
CA THR A 326 1.06 -10.29 -1.54
C THR A 326 -0.22 -9.91 -2.27
N ASN A 327 -0.22 -8.80 -3.03
CA ASN A 327 -1.38 -8.30 -3.74
C ASN A 327 -0.96 -7.29 -4.82
N PRO A 328 -1.68 -7.19 -5.96
CA PRO A 328 -1.40 -6.21 -7.01
C PRO A 328 -1.76 -4.76 -6.67
N TYR A 329 -1.49 -4.27 -5.44
CA TYR A 329 -1.88 -2.93 -5.04
C TYR A 329 -1.31 -1.85 -5.99
N LEU A 330 -0.01 -1.92 -6.32
CA LEU A 330 0.59 -0.92 -7.23
C LEU A 330 0.09 -0.99 -8.69
N GLU A 331 -0.73 -1.99 -9.04
CA GLU A 331 -1.33 -2.09 -10.37
C GLU A 331 -2.75 -1.49 -10.42
N SER A 332 -3.18 -0.79 -9.38
CA SER A 332 -4.44 -0.05 -9.34
C SER A 332 -4.22 1.46 -9.23
N PHE A 333 -5.16 2.21 -9.80
CA PHE A 333 -5.12 3.68 -9.88
C PHE A 333 -4.97 4.33 -8.49
N GLU A 334 -5.77 3.87 -7.53
CA GLU A 334 -5.95 4.46 -6.22
C GLU A 334 -4.74 4.26 -5.30
N PHE A 335 -3.93 3.24 -5.54
CA PHE A 335 -2.76 2.94 -4.70
C PHE A 335 -1.47 3.56 -5.21
N ASN A 336 -1.44 4.04 -6.46
CA ASN A 336 -0.29 4.76 -7.02
C ASN A 336 0.09 5.99 -6.18
N ILE A 337 -0.88 6.64 -5.52
CA ILE A 337 -0.65 7.76 -4.59
C ILE A 337 0.40 7.40 -3.52
N PHE A 338 0.41 6.16 -3.04
CA PHE A 338 1.23 5.74 -1.90
C PHE A 338 2.71 5.61 -2.21
N TYR A 339 3.10 5.58 -3.50
CA TYR A 339 4.50 5.75 -3.86
C TYR A 339 4.84 7.11 -4.48
N VAL A 340 3.90 7.73 -5.21
CA VAL A 340 4.14 9.06 -5.79
C VAL A 340 4.25 10.12 -4.69
N LEU A 341 3.44 10.04 -3.62
CA LEU A 341 3.46 11.01 -2.53
C LEU A 341 4.82 11.06 -1.81
N PRO A 342 5.40 9.96 -1.32
CA PRO A 342 6.74 9.99 -0.72
C PRO A 342 7.80 10.49 -1.70
N PHE A 343 7.73 10.12 -2.97
CA PHE A 343 8.69 10.59 -3.98
C PHE A 343 8.67 12.11 -4.15
N ILE A 344 7.51 12.71 -4.38
CA ILE A 344 7.37 14.17 -4.51
C ILE A 344 7.73 14.87 -3.19
N TYR A 345 7.34 14.29 -2.05
CA TYR A 345 7.70 14.80 -0.73
C TYR A 345 9.22 14.88 -0.56
N PHE A 346 9.96 13.81 -0.84
CA PHE A 346 11.42 13.78 -0.65
C PHE A 346 12.17 14.70 -1.61
N ILE A 347 11.66 14.90 -2.82
CA ILE A 347 12.20 15.91 -3.76
C ILE A 347 12.05 17.33 -3.21
N LYS A 348 10.96 17.60 -2.49
CA LYS A 348 10.66 18.92 -1.91
C LYS A 348 11.03 19.05 -0.45
N ARG A 349 11.63 18.01 0.15
CA ARG A 349 11.81 17.89 1.59
C ARG A 349 12.52 19.08 2.22
N ASP A 350 13.51 19.62 1.54
CA ASP A 350 14.29 20.73 2.07
C ASP A 350 13.46 22.01 2.18
N LYS A 351 12.39 22.18 1.37
CA LYS A 351 11.51 23.36 1.45
C LYS A 351 10.63 23.41 2.71
N PHE A 352 10.43 22.28 3.38
CA PHE A 352 9.47 22.20 4.49
C PHE A 352 10.07 22.50 5.87
N PHE A 353 11.40 22.41 6.01
CA PHE A 353 12.06 22.49 7.31
C PHE A 353 13.41 23.20 7.23
N VAL A 354 13.58 24.05 6.22
CA VAL A 354 14.60 25.11 6.19
C VAL A 354 14.07 26.31 6.97
#